data_AF-A0A7X8GWE5-F1
#
_entry.id   AF-A0A7X8GWE5-F1
#
_cell.length_a   1.000
_cell.length_b   1.000
_cell.length_c   1.000
_cell.angle_alpha   90.00
_cell.angle_beta   90.00
_cell.angle_gamma   90.00
#
_symmetry.space_group_name_H-M   'P 1'
#
loop_
_entity.id
_entity.type
_entity.pdbx_description
1 polymer ?
#
loop_
_entity_poly.entity_id
_entity_poly.type
_entity_poly.pdbx_seq_one_letter_code
_entity_poly.pdbx_strand_id
1 'polypeptide(L)' 'MTVIYVLIGLSLAIALGFLIAFIWSVRSGQYDDDYSPSVRILFEDENENKKED' A
#
# COMPACT_ATOMS: atom_id res chain seq x y z
N MET A 1 26.16 -22.13 20.31
CA MET A 1 25.15 -21.37 21.10
C MET A 1 25.06 -19.90 20.68
N THR A 2 26.17 -19.21 20.42
CA THR A 2 26.17 -17.80 19.94
C THR A 2 25.35 -17.55 18.67
N VAL A 3 25.39 -18.49 17.71
CA VAL A 3 24.67 -18.37 16.43
C VAL A 3 23.15 -18.29 16.62
N ILE A 4 22.60 -18.97 17.64
CA ILE A 4 21.16 -18.97 17.93
C ILE A 4 20.70 -17.56 18.31
N TYR A 5 21.49 -16.84 19.12
CA TYR A 5 21.15 -15.46 19.50
C TYR A 5 21.19 -14.50 18.30
N VAL A 6 22.13 -14.69 17.37
CA VAL A 6 22.19 -13.91 16.13
C VAL A 6 20.96 -14.19 15.24
N LEU A 7 20.58 -15.46 15.10
CA LEU A 7 19.41 -15.84 14.30
C LEU A 7 18.11 -15.30 14.88
N ILE A 8 17.96 -15.31 16.22
CA ILE A 8 16.81 -14.72 16.90
C ILE A 8 16.75 -13.21 16.69
N GLY A 9 17.89 -12.51 16.82
CA GLY A 9 17.95 -11.06 16.57
C GLY A 9 17.59 -10.71 15.13
N LEU A 10 18.13 -11.47 14.17
CA LEU A 10 17.86 -11.27 12.74
C LEU A 10 16.39 -11.55 12.38
N SER A 11 15.80 -12.62 12.92
CA SER A 11 14.40 -12.95 12.64
C SER A 11 13.45 -11.90 13.21
N LEU A 12 13.72 -11.39 14.41
CA LEU A 12 12.96 -10.29 15.01
C LEU A 12 13.10 -8.99 14.20
N ALA A 13 14.31 -8.65 13.75
CA ALA A 13 14.55 -7.47 12.93
C ALA A 13 13.77 -7.55 11.61
N ILE A 14 13.78 -8.71 10.95
CA ILE A 14 13.02 -8.95 9.72
C ILE A 14 11.52 -8.84 9.99
N ALA A 15 11.00 -9.47 11.05
CA ALA A 15 9.59 -9.43 11.40
C ALA A 15 9.10 -7.99 11.67
N LEU A 16 9.87 -7.22 12.43
CA LEU A 16 9.56 -5.80 12.70
C LEU A 16 9.67 -4.96 11.43
N GLY A 17 10.66 -5.21 10.57
CA GLY A 17 10.80 -4.55 9.28
C GLY A 17 9.56 -4.76 8.40
N PHE A 18 9.09 -6.01 8.28
CA PHE A 18 7.85 -6.32 7.57
C PHE A 18 6.62 -5.66 8.19
N LEU A 19 6.52 -5.65 9.52
CA LEU A 19 5.40 -4.99 10.21
C LEU A 19 5.37 -3.48 9.92
N ILE A 20 6.51 -2.80 10.00
CA ILE A 20 6.62 -1.36 9.71
C ILE A 20 6.28 -1.09 8.25
N ALA A 21 6.83 -1.88 7.32
CA ALA A 21 6.54 -1.76 5.89
C ALA A 21 5.05 -1.98 5.60
N PHE A 22 4.42 -2.97 6.25
CA PHE A 22 2.99 -3.24 6.13
C PHE A 22 2.15 -2.05 6.62
N ILE A 23 2.42 -1.53 7.81
CA ILE A 23 1.71 -0.37 8.35
C ILE A 23 1.88 0.85 7.44
N TRP A 24 3.10 1.09 6.94
CA TRP A 24 3.36 2.18 5.99
C TRP A 24 2.57 2.00 4.69
N SER A 25 2.54 0.79 4.14
CA SER A 25 1.76 0.47 2.92
C SER A 25 0.27 0.74 3.11
N VAL A 26 -0.33 0.25 4.20
CA VAL A 26 -1.75 0.49 4.51
C VAL A 26 -2.04 1.98 4.69
N ARG A 27 -1.15 2.70 5.39
CA ARG A 27 -1.35 4.14 5.66
C ARG A 27 -1.03 5.04 4.46
N SER A 28 -0.38 4.51 3.42
CA SER A 28 -0.05 5.27 2.20
C SER A 28 -1.23 5.44 1.24
N GLY A 29 -2.40 4.90 1.56
CA GLY A 29 -3.59 5.00 0.70
C GLY A 29 -3.50 4.14 -0.56
N GLN A 30 -2.57 3.17 -0.59
CA GLN A 30 -2.41 2.26 -1.73
C GLN A 30 -3.66 1.39 -2.00
N TYR A 31 -4.54 1.28 -1.00
CA TYR A 31 -5.82 0.58 -1.07
C TYR A 31 -7.01 1.50 -1.36
N ASP A 32 -6.80 2.81 -1.48
CA ASP A 32 -7.89 3.78 -1.71
C ASP A 32 -8.37 3.78 -3.17
N ASP A 33 -7.73 3.00 -4.05
CA ASP A 33 -8.18 2.82 -5.43
C ASP A 33 -9.29 1.75 -5.52
N ASP A 34 -10.48 2.11 -5.00
CA ASP A 34 -11.67 1.25 -4.99
C ASP A 34 -12.23 0.98 -6.41
N TYR A 35 -11.81 1.76 -7.41
CA TYR A 35 -12.32 1.69 -8.78
C TYR A 35 -11.19 1.47 -9.77
N SER A 36 -11.20 0.32 -10.45
CA SER A 36 -10.16 -0.02 -11.41
C SER A 36 -9.97 1.10 -12.46
N PRO A 37 -8.74 1.34 -12.94
CA PRO A 37 -8.45 2.38 -13.92
C PRO A 37 -9.33 2.31 -15.17
N SER A 38 -9.67 1.09 -15.62
CA SER A 38 -10.50 0.85 -16.79
C SER A 38 -11.95 1.35 -16.65
N VAL A 39 -12.45 1.46 -15.42
CA VAL A 39 -13.80 1.97 -15.14
C VAL A 39 -13.75 3.48 -14.96
N ARG A 40 -12.72 4.00 -14.27
CA ARG A 40 -12.50 5.45 -14.08
C ARG A 40 -12.50 6.21 -15.40
N ILE A 41 -11.74 5.71 -16.38
CA ILE A 41 -11.59 6.37 -17.68
C ILE A 41 -12.89 6.46 -18.48
N LEU A 42 -13.85 5.54 -18.26
CA LEU A 42 -15.15 5.57 -18.95
C LEU A 42 -16.07 6.69 -18.46
N PHE A 43 -15.86 7.17 -17.23
CA PHE A 43 -16.70 8.18 -16.59
C PHE A 43 -15.97 9.51 -16.37
N GLU A 44 -14.69 9.58 -16.69
CA GLU A 44 -13.87 10.80 -16.58
C GLU A 44 -14.35 11.87 -17.58
N ASP A 45 -14.62 11.46 -18.83
CA ASP A 45 -15.09 12.34 -19.92
C ASP A 45 -16.50 12.94 -19.67
N GLU A 46 -17.36 12.24 -18.91
CA GLU A 46 -18.74 12.69 -18.60
C GLU A 46 -18.74 13.80 -17.53
N ASN A 47 -17.77 13.80 -16.62
CA ASN A 47 -17.69 14.76 -15.52
C ASN A 47 -17.06 16.11 -15.94
N GLU A 48 -16.23 16.15 -16.97
CA GLU A 48 -15.66 17.40 -17.50
C GLU A 48 -16.71 18.23 -18.24
N ASN A 49 -17.56 17.61 -19.06
CA ASN A 49 -18.65 18.29 -19.78
C ASN A 49 -19.67 18.97 -18.86
N LYS A 50 -19.85 18.49 -17.63
CA LYS A 50 -20.85 19.03 -16.69
C LYS A 50 -20.38 20.27 -15.90
N LYS A 51 -19.09 20.60 -15.96
CA LYS A 51 -18.51 21.77 -15.28
C LYS A 51 -18.38 22.99 -16.20
N GLU A 52 -18.56 22.80 -17.50
CA GLU A 52 -18.46 23.86 -18.50
C GLU A 52 -19.80 24.52 -18.86
N ASP A 53 -20.92 24.02 -18.31
CA ASP A 53 -22.27 24.62 -18.41
C ASP A 53 -22.65 25.49 -17.20
#